data_AF-A0A2V8KZ75-F1
#
_entry.id   AF-A0A2V8KZ75-F1
#
_cell.length_a   1.000
_cell.length_b   1.000
_cell.length_c   1.000
_cell.angle_alpha   90.00
_cell.angle_beta   90.00
_cell.angle_gamma   90.00
#
_symmetry.space_group_name_H-M   'P 1'
#
loop_
_entity.id
_entity.type
_entity.pdbx_description
1 polymer ?
#
loop_
_entity_poly.entity_id
_entity_poly.type
_entity_poly.pdbx_seq_one_letter_code
_entity_poly.pdbx_strand_id
1 'polypeptide(L)' 'MRSSDKLHVVERFSLDPNKMALTRSYVAEDPVYLKGQYTGSDTVLVADAPYNPGKCQELNFIDYSKQQKR' A
#
# COMPACT_ATOMS: atom_id res chain seq x y z
N MET A 1 9.26 10.97 -15.07
CA MET A 1 8.61 9.64 -14.98
C MET A 1 7.24 9.78 -15.65
N ARG A 2 6.91 8.96 -16.65
CA ARG A 2 5.66 9.05 -17.42
C ARG A 2 4.69 7.98 -16.90
N SER A 3 3.44 8.33 -16.64
CA SER A 3 2.41 7.35 -16.24
C SER A 3 1.89 6.59 -17.47
N SER A 4 1.61 5.29 -17.32
CA SER A 4 0.90 4.48 -18.32
C SER A 4 -0.60 4.70 -18.17
N ASP A 5 -1.29 4.98 -19.27
CA ASP A 5 -2.76 5.00 -19.36
C ASP A 5 -3.36 3.61 -19.55
N LYS A 6 -2.51 2.58 -19.64
CA LYS A 6 -2.91 1.18 -19.86
C LYS A 6 -2.82 0.32 -18.60
N LEU A 7 -2.48 0.91 -17.45
CA LEU A 7 -2.50 0.20 -16.18
C LEU A 7 -3.95 -0.13 -15.80
N HIS A 8 -4.24 -1.41 -15.66
CA HIS A 8 -5.51 -1.92 -15.18
C HIS A 8 -5.28 -2.81 -13.95
N VAL A 9 -6.02 -2.56 -12.87
CA VAL A 9 -5.93 -3.34 -11.63
C VAL A 9 -7.32 -3.81 -11.25
N VAL A 10 -7.46 -5.10 -10.96
CA VAL A 10 -8.67 -5.71 -10.41
C VAL A 10 -8.37 -6.19 -9.01
N GLU A 11 -9.08 -5.63 -8.02
CA GLU A 11 -9.02 -6.03 -6.62
C GLU A 11 -10.28 -6.82 -6.24
N ARG A 12 -10.09 -7.90 -5.47
CA ARG A 12 -11.18 -8.68 -4.85
C ARG A 12 -10.97 -8.71 -3.35
N PHE A 13 -12.04 -8.39 -2.62
CA PHE A 13 -12.05 -8.33 -1.16
C PHE A 13 -12.94 -9.42 -0.60
N SER A 14 -12.46 -10.10 0.44
CA SER A 14 -13.22 -11.10 1.20
C SER A 14 -13.12 -10.80 2.68
N LEU A 15 -14.26 -10.78 3.37
CA LEU A 15 -14.35 -10.56 4.81
C LEU A 15 -14.54 -11.91 5.54
N ASP A 16 -13.67 -12.22 6.50
CA ASP A 16 -13.90 -13.26 7.51
C ASP A 16 -14.43 -12.59 8.79
N PRO A 17 -15.74 -12.64 9.07
CA PRO A 17 -16.34 -11.97 10.22
C PRO A 17 -15.98 -12.62 11.56
N ASN A 18 -15.59 -13.91 11.57
CA ASN A 18 -15.20 -14.59 12.80
C ASN A 18 -13.82 -14.15 13.28
N LYS A 19 -12.93 -13.85 12.31
CA LYS A 19 -11.57 -13.38 12.59
C LYS A 19 -11.43 -11.86 12.52
N MET A 20 -12.48 -11.15 12.13
CA MET A 20 -12.43 -9.72 11.83
C MET A 20 -11.27 -9.39 10.87
N ALA A 21 -11.13 -10.20 9.82
CA ALA A 21 -10.04 -10.11 8.85
C ALA A 21 -10.57 -9.78 7.45
N LEU A 22 -9.95 -8.80 6.80
CA LEU A 22 -10.22 -8.44 5.41
C LEU A 22 -9.05 -8.88 4.54
N THR A 23 -9.27 -9.85 3.67
CA THR A 23 -8.27 -10.30 2.70
C THR A 23 -8.52 -9.63 1.35
N ARG A 24 -7.47 -9.01 0.81
CA ARG A 24 -7.43 -8.50 -0.55
C ARG A 24 -6.62 -9.46 -1.43
N SER A 25 -7.08 -9.66 -2.65
CA SER A 25 -6.29 -10.25 -3.74
C SER A 25 -6.37 -9.34 -4.96
N TYR A 26 -5.29 -9.22 -5.71
CA TYR A 26 -5.23 -8.31 -6.86
C TYR A 26 -4.47 -8.89 -8.04
N VAL A 27 -4.87 -8.45 -9.22
CA VAL A 27 -4.19 -8.68 -10.50
C VAL A 27 -4.03 -7.33 -11.17
N ALA A 28 -2.81 -6.98 -11.53
CA ALA A 28 -2.45 -5.77 -12.26
C ALA A 28 -1.84 -6.14 -13.61
N GLU A 29 -2.28 -5.45 -14.65
CA GLU A 29 -1.81 -5.59 -16.03
C GLU A 29 -1.40 -4.22 -16.55
N ASP A 30 -0.21 -4.13 -17.15
CA ASP A 30 0.24 -2.94 -17.87
C ASP A 30 1.16 -3.37 -19.01
N PRO A 31 0.69 -3.39 -20.26
CA PRO A 31 1.49 -3.85 -21.40
C PRO A 31 2.68 -2.93 -21.71
N VAL A 32 2.76 -1.73 -21.14
CA VAL A 32 3.88 -0.79 -21.36
C VAL A 32 5.06 -1.13 -20.47
N TYR A 33 4.80 -1.50 -19.21
CA TYR A 33 5.84 -1.63 -18.18
C TYR A 33 5.92 -3.02 -17.53
N LEU A 34 4.88 -3.85 -17.63
CA LEU A 34 4.84 -5.18 -17.03
C LEU A 34 4.94 -6.26 -18.11
N LYS A 35 5.72 -7.31 -17.82
CA LYS A 35 5.70 -8.56 -18.57
C LYS A 35 4.72 -9.50 -17.89
N GLY A 36 3.52 -9.63 -18.45
CA GLY A 36 2.44 -10.45 -17.90
C GLY A 36 1.71 -9.77 -16.74
N GLN A 37 1.03 -10.59 -15.93
CA GLN A 37 0.26 -10.13 -14.78
C GLN A 37 1.14 -9.98 -13.53
N TYR A 38 0.94 -8.89 -12.79
CA TYR A 38 1.45 -8.74 -11.43
C TYR A 38 0.33 -9.08 -10.44
N THR A 39 0.55 -10.09 -9.60
CA THR A 39 -0.48 -10.62 -8.71
C THR A 39 -0.02 -10.61 -7.26
N GLY A 40 -0.94 -10.39 -6.34
CA GLY A 40 -0.63 -10.50 -4.92
C GLY A 40 -1.88 -10.64 -4.05
N SER A 41 -1.65 -10.88 -2.76
CA SER A 41 -2.69 -10.93 -1.75
C SER A 41 -2.13 -10.45 -0.42
N ASP A 42 -2.95 -9.76 0.34
CA ASP A 42 -2.66 -9.28 1.68
C ASP A 42 -3.90 -9.41 2.57
N THR A 43 -3.68 -9.47 3.88
CA THR A 43 -4.76 -9.51 4.87
C THR A 43 -4.53 -8.43 5.90
N VAL A 44 -5.59 -7.66 6.16
CA VAL A 44 -5.61 -6.60 7.16
C VAL A 44 -6.54 -7.03 8.29
N LEU A 45 -6.13 -6.77 9.52
CA LEU A 45 -6.91 -7.00 10.73
C LEU A 45 -7.42 -5.66 11.27
N VAL A 46 -8.48 -5.71 12.09
CA VAL A 46 -8.94 -4.54 12.83
C VAL A 46 -7.83 -4.10 13.79
N ALA A 47 -7.51 -2.80 13.78
CA ALA A 47 -6.56 -2.23 14.71
C ALA A 47 -7.03 -2.42 16.16
N ASP A 48 -6.11 -2.81 17.04
CA ASP A 48 -6.33 -2.89 18.48
C ASP A 48 -6.26 -1.53 19.18
N ALA A 49 -5.78 -0.50 18.46
CA ALA A 49 -5.72 0.88 18.92
C ALA A 49 -6.79 1.78 18.27
N PRO A 50 -7.31 2.79 18.99
CA PRO A 50 -8.17 3.81 18.41
C PRO A 50 -7.45 4.59 17.30
N TYR A 51 -8.22 5.14 16.37
CA TYR A 51 -7.71 6.06 15.38
C TYR A 51 -6.99 7.24 16.05
N ASN A 52 -5.74 7.46 15.66
CA ASN A 52 -4.94 8.60 16.06
C ASN A 52 -4.32 9.20 14.79
N PRO A 53 -4.62 10.46 14.43
CA PRO A 53 -4.05 11.09 13.25
C PRO A 53 -2.52 11.23 13.32
N GLY A 54 -1.92 11.03 14.50
CA GLY A 54 -0.51 11.19 14.75
C GLY A 54 -0.04 12.63 14.56
N LYS A 55 1.22 12.90 14.93
CA LYS A 55 1.93 14.06 14.41
C LYS A 55 2.66 13.57 13.16
N CYS A 56 1.94 13.42 12.05
CA CYS A 56 2.55 13.01 10.79
C CYS A 56 3.58 14.08 10.42
N GLN A 57 4.87 13.74 10.58
CA GLN A 57 5.94 14.59 10.11
C GLN A 57 6.15 14.25 8.64
N GLU A 58 5.97 15.26 7.79
CA GLU A 58 6.26 15.12 6.36
C GLU A 58 7.70 14.61 6.19
N LEU A 59 7.84 13.44 5.57
CA LEU A 59 9.14 12.85 5.25
C LEU A 59 9.67 13.52 3.98
N ASN A 60 9.95 14.82 4.06
CA ASN A 60 10.71 15.53 3.05
C ASN A 60 12.17 15.03 3.06
N PHE A 61 12.97 15.45 2.08
CA PHE A 61 14.41 15.17 2.06
C PHE A 61 15.05 15.58 3.39
N ILE A 62 15.49 14.59 4.18
CA ILE A 62 16.26 14.80 5.40
C ILE A 62 17.73 14.71 5.03
N ASP A 63 18.43 15.83 5.12
CA ASP A 63 19.89 15.87 5.04
C ASP A 63 20.49 15.41 6.38
N TYR A 64 20.70 14.11 6.52
CA TYR A 64 21.26 13.51 7.73
C TYR A 64 22.68 13.97 8.05
N SER A 65 23.41 14.57 7.08
CA SER A 65 24.72 15.19 7.35
C SER A 65 24.62 16.48 8.16
N LYS A 66 23.43 17.10 8.19
CA LYS A 66 23.12 18.32 8.95
C LYS A 66 22.38 18.04 10.26
N GLN A 67 21.97 16.80 10.53
CA GLN A 67 21.40 16.45 11.83
C GLN A 67 22.51 16.37 12.88
N GLN A 68 22.66 17.44 13.65
CA GLN A 68 23.53 17.45 14.81
C GLN A 68 22.98 16.45 15.83
N LYS A 69 23.79 15.43 16.19
CA LYS A 69 23.49 14.56 17.33
C LYS A 69 23.28 15.43 18.56
N ARG A 70 22.10 15.32 19.15
CA ARG A 70 21.79 15.92 20.44
C ARG A 70 22.05 14.91 21.55
#